data_AF-A0A4R2M7S9-F1
#
_entry.id   AF-A0A4R2M7S9-F1
#
_cell.length_a   1.000
_cell.length_b   1.000
_cell.length_c   1.000
_cell.angle_alpha   90.00
_cell.angle_beta   90.00
_cell.angle_gamma   90.00
#
_symmetry.space_group_name_H-M   'P 1'
#
loop_
_entity.id
_entity.type
_entity.pdbx_description
1 polymer ?
#
loop_
_entity_poly.entity_id
_entity_poly.type
_entity_poly.pdbx_seq_one_letter_code
_entity_poly.pdbx_strand_id
1 'polypeptide(L)'
;MPDDDQTLPEPGAESVPPETPETAVEPVAEPVEAAAAVEPAEAAPRAAELSPAECAARLAELFPALFAPPPKPLKLRIQADIQARVPGVFTRRTLSVFLHRYTTSNAYLSALVKSEQRYDLDGQPAGELSAEHRELAAAEIARRRGVHEQRRAAERAAARAADVDARRQQQADHDARRDRAGLLRAFETTTLTPANFCALKGIGEAELDAVLEQARRERAERPPMPPRENRPGPRPEGRDRREHGARGDGPRPDRGPRRDGERGPGPRGPRPEGQGRPPKR
;
A
#
# COMPACT_ATOMS: atom_id res chain seq x y z
N MET A 1 51.93 23.52 -10.70
CA MET A 1 52.74 24.63 -11.22
C MET A 1 52.32 24.83 -12.66
N PRO A 2 51.58 25.90 -12.94
CA PRO A 2 52.12 27.24 -12.78
C PRO A 2 51.46 28.07 -11.67
N ASP A 3 52.32 28.88 -11.08
CA ASP A 3 52.10 30.08 -10.29
C ASP A 3 51.23 31.12 -11.03
N ASP A 4 50.50 31.95 -10.28
CA ASP A 4 50.69 33.42 -10.32
C ASP A 4 49.77 34.10 -9.30
N ASP A 5 50.41 34.61 -8.25
CA ASP A 5 49.94 35.63 -7.33
C ASP A 5 49.92 36.98 -8.06
N GLN A 6 48.80 37.71 -8.02
CA GLN A 6 48.83 39.14 -8.33
C GLN A 6 47.70 39.92 -7.63
N THR A 7 48.08 40.31 -6.43
CA THR A 7 47.74 41.55 -5.70
C THR A 7 47.70 42.78 -6.61
N LEU A 8 46.67 43.63 -6.51
CA LEU A 8 46.81 45.10 -6.50
C LEU A 8 45.64 45.77 -5.72
N PRO A 9 45.88 46.92 -5.04
CA PRO A 9 45.09 47.43 -3.91
C PRO A 9 44.41 48.80 -4.15
N GLU A 10 43.37 49.07 -3.33
CA GLU A 10 42.96 50.35 -2.65
C GLU A 10 42.78 51.69 -3.43
N PRO A 11 42.29 52.81 -2.84
CA PRO A 11 41.45 53.08 -1.64
C PRO A 11 40.33 54.14 -1.88
N GLY A 12 39.55 54.46 -0.83
CA GLY A 12 38.80 55.73 -0.72
C GLY A 12 37.52 55.57 0.09
N ALA A 13 37.59 55.65 1.43
CA ALA A 13 37.29 56.86 2.23
C ALA A 13 35.78 57.21 2.21
N GLU A 14 35.06 57.43 3.30
CA GLU A 14 35.46 57.91 4.63
C GLU A 14 34.24 57.83 5.59
N SER A 15 34.53 57.63 6.89
CA SER A 15 33.79 58.12 8.08
C SER A 15 32.39 57.51 8.42
N VAL A 16 32.14 56.66 9.46
CA VAL A 16 32.67 56.51 10.85
C VAL A 16 32.28 57.72 11.73
N PRO A 17 32.10 57.69 13.08
CA PRO A 17 31.59 56.73 14.12
C PRO A 17 30.66 57.49 15.15
N PRO A 18 30.64 57.32 16.52
CA PRO A 18 31.13 56.30 17.49
C PRO A 18 30.01 55.82 18.47
N GLU A 19 30.14 54.87 19.41
CA GLU A 19 31.15 54.64 20.47
C GLU A 19 31.20 53.18 20.96
N THR A 20 32.45 52.78 21.17
CA THR A 20 33.15 51.76 22.00
C THR A 20 32.67 51.55 23.46
N PRO A 21 33.25 50.62 24.28
CA PRO A 21 34.33 49.64 24.00
C PRO A 21 34.13 48.19 24.55
N GLU A 22 35.00 47.31 24.04
CA GLU A 22 35.43 46.02 24.60
C GLU A 22 35.96 46.07 26.04
N THR A 23 35.85 44.96 26.77
CA THR A 23 37.05 44.33 27.37
C THR A 23 36.80 42.83 27.58
N ALA A 24 37.63 42.00 26.95
CA ALA A 24 37.66 40.55 27.09
C ALA A 24 38.58 40.12 28.24
N VAL A 25 38.16 39.17 29.08
CA VAL A 25 39.04 38.22 29.78
C VAL A 25 38.26 36.92 30.09
N GLU A 26 38.54 35.85 29.34
CA GLU A 26 38.46 34.45 29.79
C GLU A 26 39.88 33.99 30.20
N PRO A 27 40.16 32.78 30.75
CA PRO A 27 39.31 31.69 31.29
C PRO A 27 39.81 31.13 32.65
N VAL A 28 39.05 30.32 33.39
CA VAL A 28 39.57 29.16 34.16
C VAL A 28 38.43 28.13 34.43
N ALA A 29 38.71 26.89 34.01
CA ALA A 29 38.20 25.59 34.48
C ALA A 29 36.77 25.10 34.13
N GLU A 30 36.70 24.31 33.04
CA GLU A 30 35.87 23.10 32.95
C GLU A 30 36.39 21.99 33.90
N PRO A 31 35.74 20.80 34.09
CA PRO A 31 34.39 20.34 33.74
C PRO A 31 33.65 19.56 34.87
N VAL A 32 32.32 19.44 34.79
CA VAL A 32 31.57 18.20 35.11
C VAL A 32 30.25 18.28 34.33
N GLU A 33 30.18 17.65 33.16
CA GLU A 33 29.58 16.32 32.97
C GLU A 33 28.20 16.17 33.59
N ALA A 34 27.18 16.16 32.72
CA ALA A 34 26.32 15.01 32.49
C ALA A 34 24.91 15.46 32.12
N ALA A 35 24.56 15.14 30.88
CA ALA A 35 23.19 15.08 30.40
C ALA A 35 22.32 14.21 31.33
N ALA A 36 21.14 14.73 31.65
CA ALA A 36 19.95 13.93 31.90
C ALA A 36 18.80 14.72 31.27
N ALA A 37 18.47 14.44 30.01
CA ALA A 37 17.38 13.53 29.73
C ALA A 37 16.15 13.90 30.56
N VAL A 38 15.33 14.82 30.04
CA VAL A 38 13.94 14.94 30.50
C VAL A 38 13.22 13.71 29.98
N GLU A 39 13.36 12.63 30.75
CA GLU A 39 12.62 11.40 30.54
C GLU A 39 11.11 11.69 30.70
N PRO A 40 10.30 11.06 29.85
CA PRO A 40 8.85 11.24 29.83
C PRO A 40 8.28 10.74 31.16
N ALA A 41 7.69 11.68 31.91
CA ALA A 41 6.98 11.40 33.14
C ALA A 41 6.03 10.21 32.96
N GLU A 42 6.33 9.20 33.76
CA GLU A 42 5.83 7.85 33.75
C GLU A 42 4.32 7.78 34.00
N ALA A 43 3.71 6.77 33.41
CA ALA A 43 2.29 6.49 33.47
C ALA A 43 1.86 6.13 34.90
N ALA A 44 1.24 7.08 35.59
CA ALA A 44 0.38 6.78 36.73
C ALA A 44 -0.80 5.88 36.29
N PRO A 45 -1.26 4.95 37.14
CA PRO A 45 -2.26 3.96 36.76
C PRO A 45 -3.54 4.69 36.40
N ARG A 46 -3.99 4.53 35.15
CA ARG A 46 -5.33 4.95 34.73
C ARG A 46 -6.33 4.19 35.59
N ALA A 47 -6.77 4.81 36.69
CA ALA A 47 -8.08 4.51 37.27
C ALA A 47 -9.05 4.42 36.11
N ALA A 48 -9.93 3.40 36.12
CA ALA A 48 -10.79 3.01 35.02
C ALA A 48 -11.70 4.17 34.56
N GLU A 49 -11.12 5.09 33.79
CA GLU A 49 -11.82 6.09 33.02
C GLU A 49 -12.51 5.34 31.89
N LEU A 50 -13.81 5.58 31.72
CA LEU A 50 -14.62 5.00 30.65
C LEU A 50 -13.83 5.00 29.34
N SER A 51 -13.80 3.85 28.67
CA SER A 51 -13.15 3.78 27.36
C SER A 51 -13.87 4.73 26.40
N PRO A 52 -13.18 5.26 25.37
CA PRO A 52 -13.82 6.15 24.39
C PRO A 52 -15.03 5.50 23.70
N ALA A 53 -15.06 4.17 23.60
CA ALA A 53 -16.17 3.41 23.03
C ALA A 53 -17.38 3.38 23.99
N GLU A 54 -17.16 3.13 25.28
CA GLU A 54 -18.22 3.21 26.29
C GLU A 54 -18.77 4.62 26.42
N CYS A 55 -17.90 5.63 26.37
CA CYS A 55 -18.32 7.03 26.32
C CYS A 55 -19.20 7.32 25.10
N ALA A 56 -18.84 6.79 23.93
CA ALA A 56 -19.65 6.95 22.71
C ALA A 56 -21.04 6.31 22.87
N ALA A 57 -21.10 5.09 23.39
CA ALA A 57 -22.36 4.37 23.61
C ALA A 57 -23.27 5.13 24.60
N ARG A 58 -22.72 5.57 25.74
CA ARG A 58 -23.46 6.37 26.73
C ARG A 58 -23.91 7.72 26.19
N LEU A 59 -23.10 8.41 25.39
CA LEU A 59 -23.50 9.66 24.75
C LEU A 59 -24.60 9.44 23.71
N ALA A 60 -24.60 8.32 22.99
CA ALA A 60 -25.66 7.97 22.06
C ALA A 60 -26.97 7.60 22.77
N GLU A 61 -26.90 6.94 23.93
CA GLU A 61 -28.06 6.65 24.79
C GLU A 61 -28.69 7.94 25.35
N LEU A 62 -27.87 8.86 25.86
CA LEU A 62 -28.33 10.08 26.53
C LEU A 62 -28.74 11.19 25.54
N PHE A 63 -28.05 11.28 24.40
CA PHE A 63 -28.25 12.33 23.40
C PHE A 63 -28.36 11.74 21.98
N PRO A 64 -29.40 10.93 21.71
CA PRO A 64 -29.57 10.27 20.43
C PRO A 64 -29.75 11.27 19.28
N ALA A 65 -30.30 12.46 19.53
CA ALA A 65 -30.54 13.47 18.50
C ALA A 65 -29.25 13.96 17.80
N LEU A 66 -28.10 13.88 18.48
CA LEU A 66 -26.80 14.38 18.02
C LEU A 66 -25.78 13.28 17.72
N PHE A 67 -25.74 12.23 18.55
CA PHE A 67 -24.73 11.16 18.44
C PHE A 67 -25.25 9.88 17.79
N ALA A 68 -26.55 9.75 17.51
CA ALA A 68 -27.03 8.63 16.70
C ALA A 68 -26.47 8.72 15.26
N PRO A 69 -26.19 7.58 14.62
CA PRO A 69 -25.76 7.56 13.22
C PRO A 69 -26.93 7.99 12.29
N PRO A 70 -26.68 8.82 11.25
CA PRO A 70 -25.41 9.44 10.88
C PRO A 70 -25.04 10.62 11.78
N PRO A 71 -23.73 10.83 12.06
CA PRO A 71 -23.28 11.90 12.95
C PRO A 71 -23.68 13.27 12.40
N LYS A 72 -24.04 14.21 13.27
CA LYS A 72 -24.34 15.60 12.88
C LYS A 72 -23.22 16.55 13.32
N PRO A 73 -22.99 17.68 12.62
CA PRO A 73 -21.99 18.68 13.03
C PRO A 73 -22.31 19.26 14.41
N LEU A 74 -21.31 19.28 15.29
CA LEU A 74 -21.50 19.70 16.68
C LEU A 74 -21.51 21.23 16.82
N LYS A 75 -22.34 21.72 17.73
CA LYS A 75 -22.26 23.08 18.29
C LYS A 75 -20.88 23.34 18.90
N LEU A 76 -20.42 24.59 18.82
CA LEU A 76 -19.22 25.01 19.51
C LEU A 76 -19.41 24.93 21.03
N ARG A 77 -18.35 24.53 21.75
CA ARG A 77 -18.35 24.35 23.21
C ARG A 77 -19.35 23.30 23.73
N ILE A 78 -19.78 22.35 22.89
CA ILE A 78 -20.69 21.24 23.26
C ILE A 78 -20.24 20.45 24.50
N GLN A 79 -18.92 20.39 24.77
CA GLN A 79 -18.39 19.74 25.96
C GLN A 79 -18.92 20.35 27.27
N ALA A 80 -19.06 21.67 27.34
CA ALA A 80 -19.62 22.35 28.51
C ALA A 80 -21.13 22.05 28.64
N ASP A 81 -21.85 22.05 27.53
CA ASP A 81 -23.28 21.73 27.49
C ASP A 81 -23.54 20.28 27.95
N ILE A 82 -22.69 19.32 27.56
CA ILE A 82 -22.77 17.93 28.02
C ILE A 82 -22.54 17.82 29.53
N GLN A 83 -21.52 18.51 30.05
CA GLN A 83 -21.21 18.50 31.48
C GLN A 83 -22.30 19.17 32.32
N ALA A 84 -22.96 20.20 31.79
CA ALA A 84 -24.07 20.87 32.47
C ALA A 84 -25.32 19.98 32.56
N ARG A 85 -25.62 19.18 31.52
CA ARG A 85 -26.78 18.28 31.51
C ARG A 85 -26.56 17.00 32.29
N VAL A 86 -25.35 16.45 32.24
CA VAL A 86 -25.04 15.17 32.87
C VAL A 86 -23.75 15.31 33.69
N PRO A 87 -23.82 16.03 34.83
CA PRO A 87 -22.67 16.16 35.72
C PRO A 87 -22.32 14.80 36.32
N GLY A 88 -21.02 14.53 36.47
CA GLY A 88 -20.50 13.35 37.20
C GLY A 88 -20.43 12.04 36.42
N VAL A 89 -21.11 11.89 35.28
CA VAL A 89 -21.05 10.65 34.46
C VAL A 89 -19.81 10.61 33.57
N PHE A 90 -19.41 11.76 33.02
CA PHE A 90 -18.26 11.87 32.12
C PHE A 90 -17.19 12.77 32.70
N THR A 91 -15.95 12.28 32.72
CA THR A 91 -14.79 13.13 33.06
C THR A 91 -14.48 14.08 31.90
N ARG A 92 -13.93 15.25 32.21
CA ARG A 92 -13.49 16.23 31.19
C ARG A 92 -12.45 15.64 30.23
N ARG A 93 -11.58 14.77 30.74
CA ARG A 93 -10.53 14.10 29.97
C ARG A 93 -11.12 13.13 28.96
N THR A 94 -12.03 12.25 29.38
CA THR A 94 -12.64 11.25 28.48
C THR A 94 -13.46 11.92 27.38
N LEU A 95 -14.24 12.96 27.70
CA LEU A 95 -14.98 13.74 26.69
C LEU A 95 -14.05 14.39 25.66
N SER A 96 -12.93 14.97 26.12
CA SER A 96 -11.98 15.60 25.21
C SER A 96 -11.37 14.60 24.21
N VAL A 97 -10.93 13.44 24.70
CA VAL A 97 -10.37 12.37 23.85
C VAL A 97 -11.42 11.84 22.87
N PHE A 98 -12.64 11.60 23.34
CA PHE A 98 -13.74 11.15 22.49
C PHE A 98 -14.06 12.18 21.40
N LEU A 99 -14.29 13.45 21.77
CA LEU A 99 -14.64 14.51 20.82
C LEU A 99 -13.54 14.72 19.77
N HIS A 100 -12.26 14.66 20.17
CA HIS A 100 -11.15 14.77 19.23
C HIS A 100 -11.17 13.64 18.17
N ARG A 101 -11.40 12.39 18.61
CA ARG A 101 -11.53 11.25 17.68
C ARG A 101 -12.81 11.33 16.84
N TYR A 102 -13.90 11.81 17.43
CA TYR A 102 -15.20 11.91 16.76
C TYR A 102 -15.16 12.93 15.62
N THR A 103 -14.65 14.14 15.88
CA THR A 103 -14.59 15.22 14.88
C THR A 103 -13.57 14.98 13.77
N THR A 104 -12.56 14.14 14.01
CA THR A 104 -11.58 13.73 13.00
C THR A 104 -12.01 12.49 12.21
N SER A 105 -13.13 11.86 12.57
CA SER A 105 -13.61 10.65 11.88
C SER A 105 -14.12 10.95 10.47
N ASN A 106 -13.96 10.01 9.54
CA ASN A 106 -14.47 10.17 8.17
C ASN A 106 -16.00 10.33 8.12
N ALA A 107 -16.73 9.68 9.02
CA ALA A 107 -18.19 9.81 9.11
C ALA A 107 -18.59 11.24 9.50
N TYR A 108 -17.92 11.82 10.49
CA TYR A 108 -18.15 13.20 10.91
C TYR A 108 -17.77 14.21 9.82
N LEU A 109 -16.58 14.08 9.22
CA LEU A 109 -16.18 14.93 8.10
C LEU A 109 -17.19 14.85 6.94
N SER A 110 -17.72 13.65 6.65
CA SER A 110 -18.73 13.46 5.60
C SER A 110 -20.06 14.14 5.93
N ALA A 111 -20.45 14.18 7.21
CA ALA A 111 -21.63 14.92 7.65
C ALA A 111 -21.42 16.44 7.62
N LEU A 112 -20.21 16.88 7.93
CA LEU A 112 -19.80 18.28 7.89
C LEU A 112 -19.91 18.85 6.46
N VAL A 113 -19.52 18.07 5.44
CA VAL A 113 -19.67 18.45 4.03
C VAL A 113 -21.14 18.62 3.61
N LYS A 114 -22.05 17.80 4.15
CA LYS A 114 -23.46 17.73 3.75
C LYS A 114 -24.39 18.71 4.46
N SER A 115 -23.92 19.31 5.57
CA SER A 115 -24.76 20.11 6.46
C SER A 115 -24.33 21.57 6.41
N GLU A 116 -25.26 22.51 6.52
CA GLU A 116 -24.96 23.95 6.55
C GLU A 116 -25.00 24.54 7.96
N GLN A 117 -25.48 23.75 8.93
CA GLN A 117 -25.75 24.18 10.30
C GLN A 117 -25.09 23.23 11.30
N ARG A 118 -24.80 23.76 12.49
CA ARG A 118 -24.35 23.01 13.66
C ARG A 118 -25.56 22.68 14.53
N TYR A 119 -25.49 21.57 15.25
CA TYR A 119 -26.59 21.09 16.09
C TYR A 119 -26.18 21.01 17.55
N ASP A 120 -27.10 21.32 18.45
CA ASP A 120 -26.96 21.12 19.88
C ASP A 120 -27.34 19.70 20.33
N LEU A 121 -27.38 19.48 21.65
CA LEU A 121 -27.69 18.17 22.25
C LEU A 121 -29.10 17.66 21.97
N ASP A 122 -30.05 18.56 21.68
CA ASP A 122 -31.43 18.20 21.32
C ASP A 122 -31.63 18.08 19.81
N GLY A 123 -30.58 18.36 19.03
CA GLY A 123 -30.66 18.39 17.58
C GLY A 123 -31.28 19.68 17.02
N GLN A 124 -31.31 20.76 17.80
CA GLN A 124 -31.71 22.08 17.32
C GLN A 124 -30.53 22.78 16.63
N PRO A 125 -30.78 23.63 15.62
CA PRO A 125 -29.73 24.40 14.97
C PRO A 125 -29.13 25.42 15.94
N ALA A 126 -27.81 25.33 16.13
CA ALA A 126 -27.06 26.09 17.13
C ALA A 126 -25.85 26.79 16.51
N GLY A 127 -26.04 27.36 15.32
CA GLY A 127 -25.08 28.18 14.60
C GLY A 127 -24.82 27.70 13.17
N GLU A 128 -24.27 28.60 12.36
CA GLU A 128 -23.96 28.34 10.96
C GLU A 128 -22.60 27.63 10.79
N LEU A 129 -22.50 26.82 9.75
CA LEU A 129 -21.26 26.19 9.32
C LEU A 129 -20.75 26.87 8.05
N SER A 130 -19.62 27.58 8.17
CA SER A 130 -18.96 28.23 7.03
C SER A 130 -18.66 27.25 5.90
N ALA A 131 -18.78 27.72 4.65
CA ALA A 131 -18.43 26.97 3.45
C ALA A 131 -16.96 26.51 3.45
N GLU A 132 -16.05 27.32 3.98
CA GLU A 132 -14.62 26.99 4.08
C GLU A 132 -14.40 25.70 4.88
N HIS A 133 -15.14 25.50 5.97
CA HIS A 133 -15.03 24.28 6.78
C HIS A 133 -15.53 23.04 6.02
N ARG A 134 -16.55 23.21 5.16
CA ARG A 134 -17.06 22.12 4.31
C ARG A 134 -16.04 21.75 3.23
N GLU A 135 -15.42 22.74 2.61
CA GLU A 135 -14.36 22.54 1.61
C GLU A 135 -13.14 21.84 2.22
N LEU A 136 -12.67 22.28 3.39
CA LEU A 136 -11.56 21.64 4.10
C LEU A 136 -11.88 20.19 4.48
N ALA A 137 -13.11 19.90 4.93
CA ALA A 137 -13.52 18.54 5.24
C ALA A 137 -13.58 17.65 3.98
N ALA A 138 -14.05 18.18 2.86
CA ALA A 138 -14.07 17.47 1.58
C ALA A 138 -12.64 17.17 1.09
N ALA A 139 -11.74 18.16 1.17
CA ALA A 139 -10.33 18.02 0.82
C ALA A 139 -9.64 16.96 1.69
N GLU A 140 -9.88 16.95 3.00
CA GLU A 140 -9.28 15.97 3.91
C GLU A 140 -9.79 14.54 3.64
N ILE A 141 -11.09 14.37 3.35
CA ILE A 141 -11.63 13.06 2.93
C ILE A 141 -10.96 12.58 1.64
N ALA A 142 -10.84 13.45 0.64
CA ALA A 142 -10.21 13.11 -0.64
C ALA A 142 -8.73 12.72 -0.45
N ARG A 143 -7.98 13.50 0.34
CA ARG A 143 -6.59 13.21 0.69
C ARG A 143 -6.45 11.84 1.35
N ARG A 144 -7.28 11.54 2.36
CA ARG A 144 -7.26 10.24 3.05
C ARG A 144 -7.59 9.08 2.12
N ARG A 145 -8.60 9.23 1.27
CA ARG A 145 -8.96 8.20 0.27
C ARG A 145 -7.80 7.93 -0.67
N GLY A 146 -7.14 8.97 -1.19
CA GLY A 146 -5.97 8.83 -2.06
C GLY A 146 -4.84 8.05 -1.40
N VAL A 147 -4.48 8.38 -0.16
CA VAL A 147 -3.43 7.65 0.59
C VAL A 147 -3.81 6.19 0.81
N HIS A 148 -5.05 5.91 1.20
CA HIS A 148 -5.53 4.54 1.41
C HIS A 148 -5.54 3.74 0.09
N GLU A 149 -5.98 4.33 -1.01
CA GLU A 149 -6.00 3.70 -2.32
C GLU A 149 -4.59 3.39 -2.83
N GLN A 150 -3.65 4.33 -2.67
CA GLN A 150 -2.25 4.14 -3.01
C GLN A 150 -1.63 2.99 -2.21
N ARG A 151 -1.83 2.98 -0.89
CA ARG A 151 -1.35 1.89 -0.02
C ARG A 151 -1.92 0.55 -0.47
N ARG A 152 -3.23 0.46 -0.70
CA ARG A 152 -3.87 -0.78 -1.17
C ARG A 152 -3.40 -1.20 -2.57
N ALA A 153 -3.11 -0.25 -3.45
CA ALA A 153 -2.55 -0.54 -4.77
C ALA A 153 -1.13 -1.11 -4.68
N ALA A 154 -0.29 -0.52 -3.82
CA ALA A 154 1.06 -1.01 -3.55
C ALA A 154 1.06 -2.42 -2.95
N GLU A 155 0.21 -2.68 -1.95
CA GLU A 155 0.06 -4.02 -1.35
C GLU A 155 -0.37 -5.07 -2.39
N ARG A 156 -1.34 -4.73 -3.26
CA ARG A 156 -1.76 -5.63 -4.33
C ARG A 156 -0.66 -5.85 -5.38
N ALA A 157 0.16 -4.85 -5.67
CA ALA A 157 1.28 -4.99 -6.59
C ALA A 157 2.37 -5.89 -6.00
N ALA A 158 2.72 -5.70 -4.73
CA ALA A 158 3.67 -6.54 -4.00
C ALA A 158 3.20 -8.00 -3.94
N ALA A 159 1.91 -8.23 -3.63
CA ALA A 159 1.35 -9.59 -3.61
C ALA A 159 1.43 -10.29 -4.99
N ARG A 160 1.18 -9.55 -6.09
CA ARG A 160 1.33 -10.10 -7.44
C ARG A 160 2.78 -10.42 -7.79
N ALA A 161 3.71 -9.55 -7.42
CA ALA A 161 5.14 -9.80 -7.62
C ALA A 161 5.58 -11.07 -6.86
N ALA A 162 5.19 -11.20 -5.60
CA ALA A 162 5.48 -12.37 -4.78
C ALA A 162 4.88 -13.67 -5.37
N ASP A 163 3.65 -13.65 -5.91
CA ASP A 163 3.05 -14.81 -6.58
C ASP A 163 3.83 -15.21 -7.85
N VAL A 164 4.27 -14.22 -8.64
CA VAL A 164 5.09 -14.47 -9.84
C VAL A 164 6.44 -15.09 -9.46
N ASP A 165 7.11 -14.56 -8.45
CA ASP A 165 8.39 -15.09 -7.97
C ASP A 165 8.24 -16.49 -7.38
N ALA A 166 7.18 -16.72 -6.59
CA ALA A 166 6.86 -18.04 -6.06
C ALA A 166 6.62 -19.06 -7.18
N ARG A 167 5.86 -18.69 -8.23
CA ARG A 167 5.64 -19.56 -9.39
C ARG A 167 6.93 -19.83 -10.16
N ARG A 168 7.79 -18.82 -10.34
CA ARG A 168 9.09 -18.99 -11.00
C ARG A 168 9.97 -19.95 -10.20
N GLN A 169 10.03 -19.79 -8.87
CA GLN A 169 10.80 -20.68 -8.01
C GLN A 169 10.25 -22.12 -8.05
N GLN A 170 8.94 -22.29 -7.92
CA GLN A 170 8.30 -23.61 -8.02
C GLN A 170 8.58 -24.27 -9.37
N GLN A 171 8.55 -23.50 -10.46
CA GLN A 171 8.86 -24.02 -11.78
C GLN A 171 10.33 -24.41 -11.91
N ALA A 172 11.25 -23.57 -11.42
CA ALA A 172 12.68 -23.90 -11.38
C ALA A 172 12.94 -25.15 -10.53
N ASP A 173 12.31 -25.28 -9.36
CA ASP A 173 12.42 -26.46 -8.51
C ASP A 173 11.86 -27.71 -9.21
N HIS A 174 10.72 -27.58 -9.89
CA HIS A 174 10.12 -28.68 -10.65
C HIS A 174 10.99 -29.11 -11.83
N ASP A 175 11.54 -28.16 -12.59
CA ASP A 175 12.46 -28.44 -13.69
C ASP A 175 13.76 -29.09 -13.15
N ALA A 176 14.33 -28.59 -12.05
CA ALA A 176 15.50 -29.18 -11.41
C ALA A 176 15.23 -30.61 -10.90
N ARG A 177 14.04 -30.87 -10.32
CA ARG A 177 13.60 -32.24 -9.95
C ARG A 177 13.48 -33.15 -11.18
N ARG A 178 12.90 -32.64 -12.27
CA ARG A 178 12.75 -33.40 -13.53
C ARG A 178 14.11 -33.76 -14.11
N ASP A 179 15.05 -32.83 -14.12
CA ASP A 179 16.38 -33.02 -14.71
C ASP A 179 17.19 -34.05 -13.90
N ARG A 180 17.15 -33.97 -12.56
CA ARG A 180 17.76 -34.98 -11.66
C ARG A 180 17.14 -36.36 -11.84
N ALA A 181 15.82 -36.45 -11.93
CA ALA A 181 15.14 -37.71 -12.22
C ALA A 181 15.48 -38.25 -13.62
N GLY A 182 15.72 -37.37 -14.60
CA GLY A 182 16.21 -37.73 -15.92
C GLY A 182 17.62 -38.30 -15.88
N LEU A 183 18.52 -37.69 -15.11
CA LEU A 183 19.89 -38.15 -14.91
C LEU A 183 19.93 -39.54 -14.23
N LEU A 184 19.12 -39.74 -13.18
CA LEU A 184 19.00 -41.03 -12.51
C LEU A 184 18.55 -42.13 -13.48
N ARG A 185 17.52 -41.88 -14.29
CA ARG A 185 17.06 -42.84 -15.30
C ARG A 185 18.14 -43.13 -16.33
N ALA A 186 18.82 -42.09 -16.84
CA ALA A 186 19.89 -42.27 -17.82
C ALA A 186 21.03 -43.13 -17.24
N PHE A 187 21.40 -42.91 -15.99
CA PHE A 187 22.40 -43.71 -15.28
C PHE A 187 21.93 -45.15 -15.05
N GLU A 188 20.68 -45.38 -14.65
CA GLU A 188 20.13 -46.74 -14.47
C GLU A 188 20.06 -47.54 -15.78
N THR A 189 19.87 -46.86 -16.92
CA THR A 189 19.75 -47.51 -18.25
C THR A 189 21.07 -47.62 -19.02
N THR A 190 22.14 -46.96 -18.58
CA THR A 190 23.41 -46.95 -19.31
C THR A 190 24.17 -48.26 -19.10
N THR A 191 24.93 -48.68 -20.11
CA THR A 191 25.92 -49.77 -20.00
C THR A 191 27.35 -49.25 -19.84
N LEU A 192 27.53 -47.92 -19.75
CA LEU A 192 28.83 -47.28 -19.58
C LEU A 192 29.34 -47.44 -18.13
N THR A 193 30.66 -47.45 -17.96
CA THR A 193 31.27 -47.29 -16.64
C THR A 193 30.93 -45.91 -16.05
N PRO A 194 30.89 -45.75 -14.72
CA PRO A 194 30.62 -44.46 -14.09
C PRO A 194 31.53 -43.33 -14.59
N ALA A 195 32.84 -43.61 -14.73
CA ALA A 195 33.81 -42.67 -15.27
C ALA A 195 33.47 -42.21 -16.71
N ASN A 196 33.04 -43.11 -17.59
CA ASN A 196 32.63 -42.76 -18.95
C ASN A 196 31.31 -42.01 -18.99
N PHE A 197 30.38 -42.31 -18.08
CA PHE A 197 29.12 -41.57 -17.95
C PHE A 197 29.35 -40.14 -17.45
N CYS A 198 30.20 -39.96 -16.44
CA CYS A 198 30.65 -38.66 -15.94
C CYS A 198 31.28 -37.83 -17.07
N ALA A 199 32.21 -38.42 -17.82
CA ALA A 199 32.84 -37.77 -18.96
C ALA A 199 31.84 -37.35 -20.06
N LEU A 200 30.83 -38.17 -20.34
CA LEU A 200 29.78 -37.87 -21.34
C LEU A 200 28.81 -36.77 -20.87
N LYS A 201 28.51 -36.71 -19.57
CA LYS A 201 27.58 -35.71 -18.99
C LYS A 201 28.28 -34.43 -18.54
N GLY A 202 29.61 -34.40 -18.50
CA GLY A 202 30.38 -33.27 -18.02
C GLY A 202 30.20 -33.02 -16.52
N ILE A 203 29.96 -34.07 -15.74
CA ILE A 203 29.70 -34.00 -14.29
C ILE A 203 30.86 -34.69 -13.57
N GLY A 204 31.34 -34.10 -12.47
CA GLY A 204 32.35 -34.74 -11.62
C GLY A 204 31.76 -35.97 -10.90
N GLU A 205 32.58 -37.00 -10.63
CA GLU A 205 32.08 -38.25 -10.02
C GLU A 205 31.41 -38.02 -8.65
N ALA A 206 32.01 -37.21 -7.78
CA ALA A 206 31.42 -36.84 -6.49
C ALA A 206 30.12 -36.04 -6.62
N GLU A 207 29.98 -35.22 -7.65
CA GLU A 207 28.77 -34.44 -7.93
C GLU A 207 27.66 -35.35 -8.48
N LEU A 208 28.00 -36.29 -9.36
CA LEU A 208 27.08 -37.29 -9.87
C LEU A 208 26.49 -38.11 -8.73
N ASP A 209 27.32 -38.62 -7.83
CA ASP A 209 26.86 -39.43 -6.69
C ASP A 209 25.88 -38.65 -5.81
N ALA A 210 26.20 -37.39 -5.47
CA ALA A 210 25.32 -36.52 -4.69
C ALA A 210 23.96 -36.29 -5.39
N VAL A 211 23.97 -36.02 -6.70
CA VAL A 211 22.76 -35.81 -7.48
C VAL A 211 21.92 -37.09 -7.59
N LEU A 212 22.55 -38.25 -7.76
CA LEU A 212 21.86 -39.54 -7.82
C LEU A 212 21.24 -39.92 -6.48
N GLU A 213 21.94 -39.69 -5.36
CA GLU A 213 21.37 -39.87 -4.03
C GLU A 213 20.14 -39.00 -3.82
N GLN A 214 20.23 -37.72 -4.18
CA GLN A 214 19.11 -36.81 -4.06
C GLN A 214 17.94 -37.22 -4.96
N ALA A 215 18.19 -37.63 -6.20
CA ALA A 215 17.17 -38.11 -7.12
C ALA A 215 16.47 -39.40 -6.62
N ARG A 216 17.21 -40.30 -5.97
CA ARG A 216 16.65 -41.51 -5.35
C ARG A 216 15.75 -41.16 -4.16
N ARG A 217 16.17 -40.21 -3.31
CA ARG A 217 15.33 -39.69 -2.20
C ARG A 217 14.04 -39.06 -2.74
N GLU A 218 14.14 -38.18 -3.74
CA GLU A 218 12.98 -37.53 -4.34
C GLU A 218 12.03 -38.53 -5.03
N ARG A 219 12.55 -39.60 -5.64
CA ARG A 219 11.75 -40.70 -6.19
C ARG A 219 11.00 -41.46 -5.09
N ALA A 220 11.64 -41.69 -3.94
CA ALA A 220 11.04 -42.39 -2.80
C ALA A 220 9.98 -41.54 -2.08
N GLU A 221 10.19 -40.22 -1.99
CA GLU A 221 9.26 -39.26 -1.39
C GLU A 221 8.06 -38.92 -2.29
N ARG A 222 8.14 -39.24 -3.59
CA ARG A 222 7.08 -38.88 -4.54
C ARG A 222 5.79 -39.63 -4.17
N PRO A 223 4.70 -38.91 -3.88
CA PRO A 223 3.42 -39.55 -3.59
C PRO A 223 2.96 -40.35 -4.81
N PRO A 224 2.30 -41.51 -4.61
CA PRO A 224 1.73 -42.28 -5.71
C PRO A 224 0.80 -41.37 -6.50
N MET A 225 0.95 -41.37 -7.83
CA MET A 225 0.04 -40.58 -8.67
C MET A 225 -1.38 -41.04 -8.38
N PRO A 226 -2.32 -40.13 -8.08
CA PRO A 226 -3.70 -40.54 -7.89
C PRO A 226 -4.16 -41.29 -9.16
N PRO A 227 -4.99 -42.33 -9.01
CA PRO A 227 -5.57 -43.03 -10.15
C PRO A 227 -6.14 -42.01 -11.13
N ARG A 228 -5.97 -42.23 -12.44
CA ARG A 228 -6.57 -41.41 -13.49
C ARG A 228 -8.07 -41.67 -13.55
N GLU A 229 -8.78 -41.37 -12.49
CA GLU A 229 -10.22 -41.44 -12.43
C GLU A 229 -10.75 -40.08 -12.91
N ASN A 230 -11.52 -40.10 -14.00
CA ASN A 230 -12.11 -38.94 -14.68
C ASN A 230 -11.15 -38.13 -15.57
N ARG A 231 -10.66 -38.76 -16.65
CA ARG A 231 -10.36 -38.00 -17.87
C ARG A 231 -11.71 -37.68 -18.55
N PRO A 232 -12.11 -36.39 -18.69
CA PRO A 232 -13.26 -36.06 -19.53
C PRO A 232 -13.00 -36.66 -20.91
N GLY A 233 -13.94 -37.47 -21.40
CA GLY A 233 -13.83 -38.09 -22.73
C GLY A 233 -13.63 -37.03 -23.82
N PRO A 234 -13.18 -37.42 -25.03
CA PRO A 234 -13.06 -36.49 -26.15
C PRO A 234 -14.37 -35.71 -26.31
N ARG A 235 -14.25 -34.37 -26.30
CA ARG A 235 -15.38 -33.46 -26.51
C ARG A 235 -16.14 -33.93 -27.76
N PRO A 236 -17.46 -34.15 -27.72
CA PRO A 236 -18.18 -34.57 -28.90
C PRO A 236 -18.05 -33.49 -29.97
N GLU A 237 -17.41 -33.85 -31.09
CA GLU A 237 -17.40 -33.04 -32.30
C GLU A 237 -18.80 -33.07 -32.91
N GLY A 238 -19.48 -31.91 -32.91
CA GLY A 238 -20.54 -31.60 -33.87
C GLY A 238 -21.95 -32.09 -33.55
N ARG A 239 -22.76 -31.22 -32.94
CA ARG A 239 -24.22 -30.98 -33.13
C ARG A 239 -24.62 -29.96 -32.05
N ASP A 240 -25.26 -28.82 -32.30
CA ASP A 240 -26.27 -28.53 -33.30
C ASP A 240 -26.16 -27.10 -33.83
N ARG A 241 -26.37 -26.99 -35.15
CA ARG A 241 -26.89 -25.79 -35.79
C ARG A 241 -28.28 -25.51 -35.20
N ARG A 242 -28.52 -24.24 -34.87
CA ARG A 242 -29.80 -23.52 -35.03
C ARG A 242 -31.06 -24.34 -34.72
N GLU A 243 -31.64 -24.10 -33.56
CA GLU A 243 -33.09 -24.14 -33.43
C GLU A 243 -33.59 -22.85 -32.78
N HIS A 244 -34.44 -22.16 -33.53
CA HIS A 244 -35.17 -20.98 -33.10
C HIS A 244 -36.15 -21.38 -32.00
N GLY A 245 -36.08 -20.72 -30.85
CA GLY A 245 -37.06 -20.84 -29.77
C GLY A 245 -37.24 -19.48 -29.10
N ALA A 246 -38.43 -18.91 -29.22
CA ALA A 246 -38.77 -17.54 -28.89
C ALA A 246 -38.86 -17.25 -27.38
N ARG A 247 -38.72 -15.95 -27.06
CA ARG A 247 -39.39 -15.14 -26.01
C ARG A 247 -38.44 -14.52 -24.97
N GLY A 248 -38.49 -13.19 -24.88
CA GLY A 248 -37.89 -12.40 -23.81
C GLY A 248 -37.60 -10.97 -24.24
N ASP A 249 -38.65 -10.24 -24.64
CA ASP A 249 -38.61 -8.79 -24.87
C ASP A 249 -38.32 -8.06 -23.56
N GLY A 250 -37.22 -7.31 -23.52
CA GLY A 250 -36.84 -6.44 -22.41
C GLY A 250 -36.06 -5.25 -22.96
N PRO A 251 -36.45 -4.00 -22.64
CA PRO A 251 -35.92 -2.82 -23.33
C PRO A 251 -34.44 -2.61 -22.99
N ARG A 252 -33.60 -2.57 -24.02
CA ARG A 252 -32.19 -2.16 -23.92
C ARG A 252 -32.11 -0.65 -23.75
N PRO A 253 -31.30 -0.11 -22.83
CA PRO A 253 -31.12 1.33 -22.70
C PRO A 253 -30.39 1.90 -23.91
N ASP A 254 -30.92 3.04 -24.35
CA ASP A 254 -30.54 3.87 -25.49
C ASP A 254 -29.02 4.14 -25.54
N ARG A 255 -28.36 3.60 -26.56
CA ARG A 255 -26.99 3.99 -26.94
C ARG A 255 -27.13 4.94 -28.12
N GLY A 256 -27.01 6.23 -27.82
CA GLY A 256 -27.12 7.33 -28.78
C GLY A 256 -26.23 7.20 -30.02
N PRO A 257 -26.51 8.02 -31.06
CA PRO A 257 -26.04 7.79 -32.41
C PRO A 257 -24.52 7.91 -32.52
N ARG A 258 -23.92 6.89 -33.15
CA ARG A 258 -22.53 6.93 -33.58
C ARG A 258 -22.39 8.03 -34.62
N ARG A 259 -21.59 9.04 -34.31
CA ARG A 259 -21.16 10.09 -35.22
C ARG A 259 -20.40 9.44 -36.37
N ASP A 260 -20.94 9.56 -37.58
CA ASP A 260 -20.24 9.29 -38.83
C ASP A 260 -19.04 10.24 -38.90
N GLY A 261 -17.85 9.68 -38.63
CA GLY A 261 -16.58 10.34 -38.79
C GLY A 261 -15.87 9.73 -39.99
N GLU A 262 -15.75 10.53 -41.05
CA GLU A 262 -15.08 10.24 -42.30
C GLU A 262 -13.72 9.53 -42.10
N ARG A 263 -13.56 8.40 -42.79
CA ARG A 263 -12.33 7.63 -42.84
C ARG A 263 -11.38 8.29 -43.85
N GLY A 264 -10.68 9.34 -43.43
CA GLY A 264 -9.57 9.90 -44.19
C GLY A 264 -8.38 8.91 -44.29
N PRO A 265 -7.66 8.85 -45.41
CA PRO A 265 -6.51 7.95 -45.57
C PRO A 265 -5.29 8.51 -44.83
N GLY A 266 -4.96 7.92 -43.68
CA GLY A 266 -3.73 8.23 -42.94
C GLY A 266 -2.49 7.52 -43.52
N PRO A 267 -1.30 8.13 -43.47
CA PRO A 267 -0.11 7.67 -44.19
C PRO A 267 0.50 6.39 -43.62
N ARG A 268 0.87 5.46 -44.51
CA ARG A 268 1.69 4.29 -44.21
C ARG A 268 3.10 4.74 -43.83
N GLY A 269 3.49 4.55 -42.57
CA GLY A 269 4.88 4.63 -42.14
C GLY A 269 5.74 3.53 -42.79
N PRO A 270 7.05 3.78 -43.00
CA PRO A 270 7.92 2.88 -43.76
C PRO A 270 8.16 1.55 -43.03
N ARG A 271 8.16 0.48 -43.83
CA ARG A 271 8.40 -0.91 -43.45
C ARG A 271 9.92 -1.10 -43.22
N PRO A 272 10.38 -1.70 -42.11
CA PRO A 272 11.79 -1.96 -41.92
C PRO A 272 12.30 -2.96 -42.95
N GLU A 273 13.37 -2.57 -43.64
CA GLU A 273 14.06 -3.33 -44.68
C GLU A 273 14.76 -4.57 -44.12
N GLY A 274 14.89 -5.57 -44.98
CA GLY A 274 15.27 -6.94 -44.64
C GLY A 274 16.70 -7.09 -44.12
N GLN A 275 16.84 -7.87 -43.06
CA GLN A 275 18.11 -8.49 -42.71
C GLN A 275 18.27 -9.78 -43.51
N GLY A 276 19.26 -9.75 -44.40
CA GLY A 276 19.62 -10.84 -45.29
C GLY A 276 20.02 -12.12 -44.57
N ARG A 277 19.63 -13.25 -45.15
CA ARG A 277 20.19 -14.57 -44.86
C ARG A 277 21.70 -14.57 -45.14
N PRO A 278 22.55 -15.15 -44.28
CA PRO A 278 23.92 -15.45 -44.66
C PRO A 278 23.96 -16.67 -45.60
N PRO A 279 24.86 -16.70 -46.61
CA PRO A 279 24.99 -17.84 -47.51
C PRO A 279 25.69 -19.02 -46.83
N LYS A 280 25.25 -20.23 -47.19
CA LYS A 280 25.91 -21.48 -46.86
C LYS A 280 27.26 -21.56 -47.59
N ARG A 281 28.31 -21.92 -46.86
CA ARG A 281 29.50 -22.53 -47.41
C ARG A 281 29.98 -23.63 -46.48
#